data_AF-A0AAE8IPT6-F1
#
_entry.id   AF-A0AAE8IPT6-F1
#
_cell.length_a   1.000
_cell.length_b   1.000
_cell.length_c   1.000
_cell.angle_alpha   90.00
_cell.angle_beta   90.00
_cell.angle_gamma   90.00
#
_symmetry.space_group_name_H-M   'P 1'
#
loop_
_entity.id
_entity.type
_entity.pdbx_description
1 polymer ?
#
loop_
_entity_poly.entity_id
_entity_poly.type
_entity_poly.pdbx_seq_one_letter_code
_entity_poly.pdbx_strand_id
1 'polypeptide(L)' 'MNQISEIRRQLRPHLGWHGARLSFIALFLIALFRAKIVNLAELATVWGGNAAEEFNYKRMQGFFQFFDLTST' A
#
# COMPACT_ATOMS: atom_id res chain seq x y z
N MET A 1 -6.14 -17.58 -5.61
CA MET A 1 -7.08 -16.50 -5.25
C MET A 1 -6.58 -15.21 -5.91
N ASN A 2 -7.47 -14.35 -6.43
CA ASN A 2 -7.08 -13.16 -7.20
C ASN A 2 -6.56 -12.06 -6.25
N GLN A 3 -5.33 -11.56 -6.45
CA GLN A 3 -4.69 -10.52 -5.60
C GLN A 3 -5.59 -9.28 -5.40
N ILE A 4 -6.35 -8.90 -6.43
CA ILE A 4 -7.29 -7.77 -6.37
C ILE A 4 -8.44 -8.08 -5.40
N SER A 5 -8.96 -9.31 -5.41
CA SER A 5 -10.03 -9.72 -4.50
C SER A 5 -9.59 -9.71 -3.04
N GLU A 6 -8.32 -10.03 -2.79
CA GLU A 6 -7.73 -10.02 -1.46
C GLU A 6 -7.55 -8.59 -0.92
N ILE A 7 -6.96 -7.70 -1.72
CA ILE A 7 -6.79 -6.29 -1.34
C ILE A 7 -8.16 -5.62 -1.09
N ARG A 8 -9.15 -5.90 -1.94
CA ARG A 8 -10.52 -5.42 -1.73
C ARG A 8 -11.09 -5.91 -0.38
N ARG A 9 -10.92 -7.19 -0.06
CA ARG A 9 -11.40 -7.77 1.20
C ARG A 9 -10.76 -7.08 2.41
N GLN A 10 -9.44 -6.88 2.37
CA GLN A 10 -8.66 -6.24 3.43
C GLN A 10 -9.04 -4.77 3.63
N LEU A 11 -9.25 -4.00 2.54
CA LEU A 11 -9.52 -2.56 2.62
C LEU A 11 -10.97 -2.19 2.95
N ARG A 12 -11.93 -3.07 2.62
CA ARG A 12 -13.36 -2.84 2.81
C ARG A 12 -13.75 -2.37 4.24
N PRO A 13 -13.27 -2.99 5.33
CA PRO A 13 -13.64 -2.56 6.69
C PRO A 13 -13.07 -1.19 7.09
N HIS A 14 -12.02 -0.69 6.43
CA HIS A 14 -11.32 0.53 6.84
C HIS A 14 -11.78 1.80 6.12
N LEU A 15 -12.33 1.66 4.91
CA LEU A 15 -12.56 2.81 4.03
C LEU A 15 -14.04 3.17 3.88
N GLY A 16 -14.96 2.27 4.26
CA GLY A 16 -16.40 2.44 3.97
C GLY A 16 -16.71 2.51 2.46
N TRP A 17 -15.77 2.07 1.61
CA TRP A 17 -15.91 2.14 0.16
C TRP A 17 -16.52 0.86 -0.42
N HIS A 18 -17.24 1.00 -1.54
CA HIS A 18 -17.93 -0.09 -2.22
C HIS A 18 -17.65 -0.12 -3.72
N GLY A 19 -17.85 -1.30 -4.32
CA GLY A 19 -17.84 -1.50 -5.77
C GLY A 19 -16.57 -0.98 -6.44
N ALA A 20 -16.75 -0.05 -7.38
CA ALA A 20 -15.71 0.47 -8.26
C ALA A 20 -14.57 1.19 -7.52
N ARG A 21 -14.86 1.93 -6.44
CA ARG A 21 -13.81 2.64 -5.68
C ARG A 21 -12.81 1.67 -5.04
N LEU A 22 -13.33 0.56 -4.51
CA LEU A 22 -12.53 -0.48 -3.90
C LEU A 22 -11.75 -1.28 -4.95
N SER A 23 -12.35 -1.51 -6.13
CA SER A 23 -11.64 -2.12 -7.26
C SER A 23 -10.52 -1.22 -7.78
N PHE A 24 -10.79 0.09 -7.88
CA PHE A 24 -9.81 1.07 -8.32
C PHE A 24 -8.61 1.11 -7.39
N ILE A 25 -8.83 1.25 -6.07
CA ILE A 25 -7.69 1.36 -5.14
C ILE A 25 -6.83 0.09 -5.13
N ALA A 26 -7.46 -1.10 -5.27
CA ALA A 26 -6.73 -2.36 -5.36
C ALA A 26 -5.86 -2.44 -6.62
N LEU A 27 -6.42 -2.06 -7.78
CA LEU A 27 -5.68 -2.01 -9.05
C LEU A 27 -4.57 -0.94 -9.02
N PHE A 28 -4.86 0.22 -8.44
CA PHE A 28 -3.93 1.33 -8.34
C PHE A 28 -2.71 0.98 -7.48
N LEU A 29 -2.93 0.37 -6.31
CA LEU A 29 -1.84 -0.11 -5.46
C LEU A 29 -0.97 -1.14 -6.19
N ILE A 30 -1.57 -2.12 -6.87
CA ILE A 30 -0.82 -3.10 -7.69
C ILE A 30 0.00 -2.40 -8.77
N ALA A 31 -0.55 -1.39 -9.45
CA ALA A 31 0.15 -0.65 -10.49
C ALA A 31 1.36 0.14 -9.94
N LEU A 32 1.20 0.80 -8.79
CA LEU A 32 2.29 1.52 -8.12
C LEU A 32 3.47 0.59 -7.77
N PHE A 33 3.18 -0.60 -7.24
CA PHE A 33 4.21 -1.59 -6.93
C PHE A 33 4.86 -2.17 -8.19
N ARG A 34 4.08 -2.51 -9.23
CA ARG A 34 4.60 -3.07 -10.49
C ARG A 34 5.48 -2.10 -11.25
N ALA A 35 5.08 -0.83 -11.29
CA ALA A 35 5.84 0.20 -11.97
C ALA A 35 7.09 0.63 -11.19
N LYS A 36 7.30 0.09 -9.97
CA LYS A 36 8.38 0.48 -9.05
C LYS A 36 8.49 1.99 -8.84
N ILE A 37 7.38 2.72 -9.01
CA ILE A 37 7.34 4.19 -8.96
C ILE A 37 7.57 4.69 -7.52
N VAL A 38 7.44 3.81 -6.54
CA VAL A 38 7.56 4.15 -5.13
C VAL A 38 8.50 3.19 -4.45
N ASN A 39 9.69 3.68 -4.12
CA ASN A 39 10.56 3.03 -3.15
C ASN A 39 10.30 3.62 -1.75
N LEU A 40 10.47 2.82 -0.69
CA LEU A 40 10.16 3.25 0.67
C LEU A 40 11.00 4.45 1.14
N ALA A 41 12.24 4.59 0.65
CA ALA A 41 13.10 5.71 1.01
C ALA A 41 12.59 7.03 0.42
N GLU A 42 12.18 7.05 -0.85
CA GLU A 42 11.55 8.22 -1.47
C GLU A 42 10.21 8.57 -0.81
N LEU A 43 9.39 7.57 -0.47
CA LEU A 43 8.14 7.83 0.24
C LEU A 43 8.36 8.45 1.62
N ALA A 44 9.45 8.08 2.30
CA ALA A 44 9.76 8.59 3.63
C ALA A 44 10.12 10.08 3.64
N THR A 45 10.68 10.62 2.54
CA THR A 45 11.07 12.04 2.43
C THR A 45 9.88 12.95 2.12
N VAL A 46 8.84 12.44 1.44
CA VAL A 46 7.64 13.21 1.08
C VAL A 46 6.43 12.91 1.97
N TRP A 47 6.60 12.09 3.00
CA TRP A 47 5.51 11.71 3.90
C TRP A 47 5.04 12.92 4.71
N GLY A 48 3.76 13.30 4.55
CA GLY A 48 3.16 14.51 5.13
C GLY A 48 2.94 14.50 6.65
N GLY A 49 3.81 13.87 7.43
CA GLY A 49 3.76 13.83 8.90
C GLY A 49 4.92 14.59 9.55
N ASN A 50 4.76 14.98 10.81
CA ASN A 50 5.79 15.72 11.58
C ASN A 50 6.95 14.85 12.09
N ALA A 51 7.05 13.59 11.65
CA ALA A 51 8.11 12.68 12.09
C ALA A 51 9.29 12.74 11.13
N ALA A 52 10.52 12.56 11.65
CA ALA A 52 11.71 12.53 10.82
C ALA A 52 11.66 11.35 9.82
N GLU A 53 12.34 11.50 8.68
CA GLU A 53 12.32 10.55 7.56
C GLU A 53 12.61 9.12 8.01
N GLU A 54 13.59 8.91 8.90
CA GLU A 54 13.94 7.57 9.42
C GLU A 54 12.76 6.89 10.15
N PHE A 55 11.97 7.66 10.90
CA PHE A 55 10.79 7.14 11.57
C PHE A 55 9.66 6.84 10.59
N ASN A 56 9.48 7.66 9.55
CA ASN A 56 8.53 7.39 8.47
C ASN A 56 8.92 6.10 7.73
N TYR A 57 10.20 5.94 7.42
CA TYR A 57 10.73 4.74 6.78
C TYR A 57 10.48 3.47 7.62
N LYS A 58 10.81 3.49 8.93
CA LYS A 58 10.52 2.37 9.84
C LYS A 58 9.03 2.07 9.96
N ARG A 59 8.17 3.10 10.00
CA ARG A 59 6.71 2.92 10.02
C ARG A 59 6.21 2.24 8.76
N MET A 60 6.74 2.61 7.58
CA MET A 60 6.39 1.97 6.33
C MET A 60 6.90 0.53 6.25
N GLN A 61 8.14 0.27 6.67
CA GLN A 61 8.66 -1.10 6.80
C GLN A 61 7.77 -1.95 7.72
N GLY A 62 7.35 -1.41 8.86
CA GLY A 62 6.45 -2.10 9.80
C GLY A 62 5.04 -2.34 9.24
N PHE A 63 4.56 -1.49 8.33
CA PHE A 63 3.31 -1.73 7.62
C PHE A 63 3.45 -2.90 6.63
N PHE A 64 4.55 -2.92 5.86
CA PHE A 64 4.77 -3.92 4.81
C PHE A 64 5.34 -5.26 5.31
N GLN A 65 5.86 -5.34 6.53
CA GLN A 65 6.44 -6.58 7.09
C GLN A 65 5.45 -7.77 7.12
N PHE A 66 4.14 -7.48 7.11
CA PHE A 66 3.09 -8.51 7.14
C PHE A 66 2.54 -8.86 5.75
N PHE A 67 3.01 -8.20 4.70
CA PHE A 67 2.58 -8.46 3.34
C PHE A 67 3.65 -9.28 2.61
N ASP A 68 3.32 -10.53 2.28
CA ASP A 68 4.15 -11.33 1.41
C ASP A 68 3.99 -10.86 -0.03
N LEU A 69 4.94 -10.03 -0.49
CA LEU A 69 4.96 -9.47 -1.84
C LEU A 69 5.51 -10.45 -2.88
N THR A 70 5.94 -11.66 -2.47
CA THR A 70 6.41 -12.72 -3.38
C THR A 70 5.27 -13.60 -3.87
N SER A 71 4.37 -13.04 -4.67
CA SER A 71 3.50 -13.83 -5.54
C SER A 71 3.98 -13.62 -6.98
N THR A 72 4.82 -14.55 -7.45
CA THR A 72 5.32 -14.67 -8.82
C THR A 72 4.18 -14.90 -9.82
#